data_AF-A0A2M7WVN1-F1
#
_entry.id   AF-A0A2M7WVN1-F1
#
_cell.length_a   1.000
_cell.length_b   1.000
_cell.length_c   1.000
_cell.angle_alpha   90.00
_cell.angle_beta   90.00
_cell.angle_gamma   90.00
#
_symmetry.space_group_name_H-M   'P 1'
#
loop_
_entity.id
_entity.type
_entity.pdbx_description
1 polymer ?
#
loop_
_entity_poly.entity_id
_entity_poly.type
_entity_poly.pdbx_seq_one_letter_code
_entity_poly.pdbx_strand_id
1 'polypeptide(L)'
;VRAINDKERGFGDRTIIIDESAQNTICDLSNGDARSALNMLEFIVLSDKNKTLHITLDSVKESVQKHYLYDRAGEEHYNLISALHKSLRDSQADASLYWMARMLEGGEDPLFIARRLIRFAS
;
A
#
# COMPACT_ATOMS: atom_id res chain seq x y z
N VAL A 1 -15.24 -9.15 4.91
CA VAL A 1 -16.43 -9.89 4.43
C VAL A 1 -17.39 -9.03 3.60
N ARG A 2 -17.75 -7.81 4.03
CA ARG A 2 -18.73 -6.97 3.30
C ARG A 2 -18.34 -6.70 1.84
N ALA A 3 -17.08 -6.32 1.58
CA ALA A 3 -16.57 -6.07 0.23
C ALA A 3 -16.58 -7.29 -0.71
N ILE A 4 -16.57 -8.51 -0.18
CA ILE A 4 -16.60 -9.74 -0.99
C ILE A 4 -18.03 -10.03 -1.48
N ASN A 5 -19.03 -9.79 -0.62
CA ASN A 5 -20.43 -10.13 -0.89
C ASN A 5 -21.24 -8.98 -1.50
N ASP A 6 -20.68 -7.77 -1.54
CA ASP A 6 -21.36 -6.58 -2.06
C ASP A 6 -21.29 -6.54 -3.59
N LYS A 7 -22.46 -6.57 -4.24
CA LYS A 7 -22.59 -6.55 -5.71
C LYS A 7 -22.53 -5.15 -6.31
N GLU A 8 -22.82 -4.10 -5.53
CA GLU A 8 -22.84 -2.72 -6.03
C GLU A 8 -21.52 -1.99 -5.77
N ARG A 9 -20.85 -2.30 -4.64
CA ARG A 9 -19.64 -1.60 -4.17
C ARG A 9 -18.47 -2.53 -3.88
N GLY A 10 -18.58 -3.80 -4.23
CA GLY A 10 -17.59 -4.83 -3.95
C GLY A 10 -17.43 -5.82 -5.09
N PHE A 11 -16.95 -7.02 -4.77
CA PHE A 11 -16.66 -8.06 -5.75
C PHE A 11 -17.77 -9.11 -5.89
N GLY A 12 -19.03 -8.77 -5.55
CA GLY A 12 -20.15 -9.71 -5.51
C GLY A 12 -20.53 -10.35 -6.86
N ASP A 13 -19.99 -9.87 -7.98
CA ASP A 13 -20.09 -10.50 -9.31
C ASP A 13 -19.07 -11.62 -9.54
N ARG A 14 -18.12 -11.80 -8.61
CA ARG A 14 -17.13 -12.89 -8.60
C ARG A 14 -17.38 -13.82 -7.42
N THR A 15 -17.17 -15.11 -7.62
CA THR A 15 -17.20 -16.07 -6.52
C THR A 15 -15.84 -16.06 -5.84
N ILE A 16 -15.72 -15.35 -4.73
CA ILE A 16 -14.49 -15.30 -3.93
C ILE A 16 -14.66 -16.19 -2.70
N ILE A 17 -13.79 -17.18 -2.58
CA ILE A 17 -13.65 -18.03 -1.41
C ILE A 17 -12.35 -17.60 -0.73
N ILE A 18 -12.40 -17.28 0.56
CA ILE A 18 -11.22 -16.91 1.33
C ILE A 18 -11.05 -17.89 2.49
N ASP A 19 -9.85 -18.44 2.62
CA ASP A 19 -9.51 -19.30 3.76
C ASP A 19 -9.36 -18.44 5.01
N GLU A 20 -9.75 -18.99 6.16
CA GLU A 20 -9.62 -18.30 7.45
C GLU A 20 -8.16 -17.92 7.76
N SER A 21 -7.21 -18.77 7.38
CA SER A 21 -5.76 -18.51 7.51
C SER A 21 -5.30 -17.33 6.65
N ALA A 22 -5.81 -17.23 5.41
CA ALA A 22 -5.54 -16.12 4.51
C ALA A 22 -6.16 -14.82 5.05
N GLN A 23 -7.39 -14.88 5.56
CA GLN A 23 -8.06 -13.73 6.19
C GLN A 23 -7.28 -13.20 7.40
N ASN A 24 -6.85 -14.09 8.30
CA ASN A 24 -6.06 -13.71 9.47
C ASN A 24 -4.72 -13.09 9.06
N THR A 25 -4.06 -13.66 8.05
CA THR A 25 -2.80 -13.11 7.53
C THR A 25 -2.99 -11.70 6.96
N ILE A 26 -4.07 -11.44 6.21
CA ILE A 26 -4.38 -10.08 5.71
C ILE A 26 -4.62 -9.12 6.88
N CYS A 27 -5.36 -9.53 7.91
CA CYS A 27 -5.60 -8.72 9.11
C CYS A 27 -4.29 -8.37 9.83
N ASP A 28 -3.41 -9.35 10.01
CA ASP A 28 -2.11 -9.18 10.68
C ASP A 28 -1.21 -8.23 9.87
N LEU A 29 -1.12 -8.43 8.55
CA LEU A 29 -0.33 -7.57 7.66
C LEU A 29 -0.86 -6.14 7.57
N SER A 30 -2.15 -5.95 7.78
CA SER A 30 -2.79 -4.64 7.73
C SER A 30 -2.69 -3.88 9.06
N ASN A 31 -2.19 -4.52 10.12
CA ASN A 31 -2.00 -3.95 11.46
C ASN A 31 -3.24 -3.21 11.99
N GLY A 32 -4.43 -3.73 11.68
CA GLY A 32 -5.72 -3.14 12.08
C GLY A 32 -6.24 -2.01 11.19
N ASP A 33 -5.50 -1.59 10.15
CA ASP A 33 -6.00 -0.62 9.16
C ASP A 33 -6.89 -1.31 8.11
N ALA A 34 -8.19 -1.01 8.17
CA ALA A 34 -9.18 -1.56 7.25
C ALA A 34 -8.95 -1.13 5.78
N ARG A 35 -8.34 0.02 5.53
CA ARG A 35 -8.01 0.50 4.19
C ARG A 35 -6.88 -0.34 3.60
N SER A 36 -5.82 -0.56 4.37
CA SER A 36 -4.70 -1.41 3.95
C SER A 36 -5.17 -2.84 3.66
N ALA A 37 -6.05 -3.38 4.51
CA ALA A 37 -6.65 -4.70 4.29
C ALA A 37 -7.48 -4.76 3.00
N LEU A 38 -8.25 -3.71 2.73
CA LEU A 38 -9.07 -3.62 1.52
C LEU A 38 -8.20 -3.49 0.27
N ASN A 39 -7.16 -2.67 0.29
CA ASN A 39 -6.22 -2.49 -0.81
C ASN A 39 -5.51 -3.81 -1.15
N MET A 40 -5.08 -4.58 -0.14
CA MET A 40 -4.45 -5.88 -0.34
C MET A 40 -5.43 -6.89 -0.95
N LEU A 41 -6.66 -6.95 -0.44
CA LEU A 41 -7.71 -7.81 -0.99
C LEU A 41 -8.03 -7.44 -2.45
N GLU A 42 -8.18 -6.15 -2.75
CA GLU A 42 -8.43 -5.65 -4.10
C GLU A 42 -7.30 -6.03 -5.06
N PHE A 43 -6.05 -5.87 -4.63
CA PHE A 43 -4.89 -6.26 -5.42
C PHE A 43 -4.87 -7.76 -5.75
N ILE A 44 -5.18 -8.62 -4.77
CA ILE A 44 -5.30 -10.08 -4.98
C ILE A 44 -6.40 -10.38 -6.00
N VAL A 45 -7.57 -9.77 -5.83
CA VAL A 45 -8.73 -10.02 -6.70
C VAL A 45 -8.51 -9.53 -8.13
N LEU A 46 -7.88 -8.36 -8.31
CA LEU A 46 -7.59 -7.80 -9.63
C LEU A 46 -6.45 -8.52 -10.36
N SER A 47 -5.54 -9.17 -9.61
CA SER A 47 -4.45 -9.95 -10.18
C SER A 47 -4.93 -11.25 -10.84
N ASP A 48 -6.09 -11.77 -10.43
CA ASP A 48 -6.72 -12.93 -11.06
C ASP A 48 -7.88 -12.49 -11.98
N LYS A 49 -7.95 -13.07 -13.18
CA LYS A 49 -9.01 -12.80 -14.18
C LYS A 49 -10.14 -13.83 -14.14
N ASN A 50 -10.03 -14.87 -13.31
CA ASN A 50 -11.02 -15.92 -13.20
C ASN A 50 -12.30 -15.45 -12.51
N LYS A 51 -13.43 -16.06 -12.89
CA LYS A 51 -14.74 -15.79 -12.25
C LYS A 51 -14.85 -16.36 -10.83
N THR A 52 -14.09 -17.42 -10.56
CA THR A 52 -13.97 -18.05 -9.25
C THR A 52 -12.55 -17.89 -8.78
N LEU A 53 -12.37 -17.22 -7.65
CA LEU A 53 -11.07 -16.98 -7.03
C LEU A 53 -11.05 -17.61 -5.64
N HIS A 54 -10.06 -18.46 -5.40
CA HIS A 54 -9.80 -19.01 -4.08
C HIS A 54 -8.55 -18.32 -3.50
N ILE A 55 -8.76 -17.52 -2.46
CA ILE A 55 -7.71 -16.81 -1.75
C ILE A 55 -7.17 -17.72 -0.66
N THR A 56 -6.01 -18.32 -0.94
CA THR A 56 -5.23 -19.13 0.00
C THR A 56 -4.12 -18.29 0.63
N LEU A 57 -3.47 -18.83 1.65
CA LEU A 57 -2.33 -18.19 2.30
C LEU A 57 -1.16 -17.91 1.34
N ASP A 58 -0.94 -18.79 0.36
CA ASP A 58 0.10 -18.60 -0.65
C ASP A 58 -0.25 -17.46 -1.62
N SER A 59 -1.54 -17.34 -2.02
CA SER A 59 -2.03 -16.21 -2.82
C SER A 59 -1.77 -14.87 -2.12
N VAL A 60 -1.97 -14.81 -0.80
CA VAL A 60 -1.68 -13.60 -0.01
C VAL A 60 -0.19 -13.28 -0.02
N LYS A 61 0.67 -14.27 0.25
CA LYS A 61 2.14 -14.09 0.24
C LYS A 61 2.67 -13.63 -1.10
N GLU A 62 2.21 -14.23 -2.18
CA GLU A 62 2.59 -13.83 -3.55
C GLU A 62 2.12 -12.40 -3.84
N SER A 63 0.91 -12.05 -3.39
CA SER A 63 0.39 -10.69 -3.54
C SER A 63 1.19 -9.66 -2.77
N VAL A 64 1.69 -9.98 -1.57
CA VAL A 64 2.51 -9.08 -0.76
C VAL A 64 3.84 -8.79 -1.43
N GLN A 65 4.49 -9.82 -2.02
CA GLN A 65 5.70 -9.62 -2.80
C GLN A 65 5.45 -8.72 -4.01
N LYS A 66 4.36 -8.97 -4.76
CA LYS A 66 4.00 -8.15 -5.92
C LYS A 66 3.53 -6.75 -5.52
N HIS A 67 2.86 -6.60 -4.38
CA HIS A 67 2.42 -5.33 -3.83
C HIS A 67 3.64 -4.50 -3.42
N TYR A 68 4.66 -5.10 -2.79
CA TYR A 68 5.91 -4.40 -2.51
C TYR A 68 6.62 -3.92 -3.79
N LEU A 69 6.54 -4.68 -4.88
CA LEU A 69 7.04 -4.26 -6.19
C LEU A 69 6.16 -3.17 -6.84
N TYR A 70 4.84 -3.23 -6.64
CA TYR A 70 3.86 -2.27 -7.15
C TYR A 70 3.82 -0.96 -6.36
N ASP A 71 4.07 -1.01 -5.06
CA ASP A 71 4.12 0.16 -4.15
C ASP A 71 5.35 1.03 -4.44
N ARG A 72 6.42 0.44 -4.97
CA ARG A 72 7.49 1.23 -5.63
C ARG A 72 6.97 2.11 -6.77
N ALA A 73 5.77 1.86 -7.31
CA ALA A 73 5.20 2.62 -8.43
C ALA A 73 4.38 3.85 -8.02
N GLY A 74 4.15 4.16 -6.73
CA GLY A 74 3.71 5.53 -6.42
C GLY A 74 3.12 5.88 -5.06
N GLU A 75 2.38 5.02 -4.36
CA GLU A 75 1.65 5.48 -3.16
C GLU A 75 2.60 5.85 -2.02
N GLU A 76 3.51 4.96 -1.62
CA GLU A 76 4.49 5.29 -0.58
C GLU A 76 5.42 6.43 -0.97
N HIS A 77 5.80 6.53 -2.24
CA HIS A 77 6.56 7.67 -2.77
C HIS A 77 5.85 9.01 -2.47
N TYR A 78 4.57 9.12 -2.82
CA TYR A 78 3.78 10.34 -2.60
C TYR A 78 3.50 10.59 -1.11
N ASN A 79 3.26 9.54 -0.33
CA ASN A 79 3.06 9.65 1.11
C ASN A 79 4.30 10.21 1.80
N LEU A 80 5.47 9.64 1.52
CA LEU A 80 6.74 10.05 2.13
C LEU A 80 7.14 11.46 1.72
N ILE A 81 7.06 11.81 0.43
CA ILE A 81 7.41 13.18 -0.01
C ILE A 81 6.40 14.22 0.50
N SER A 82 5.14 13.87 0.65
CA SER A 82 4.14 14.75 1.26
C SER A 82 4.42 14.96 2.75
N ALA A 83 4.77 13.89 3.48
CA ALA A 83 5.13 13.96 4.89
C ALA A 83 6.36 14.84 5.09
N LEU A 84 7.41 14.66 4.28
CA LEU A 84 8.60 15.51 4.28
C LEU A 84 8.25 17.00 4.11
N HIS A 85 7.46 17.37 3.09
CA HIS A 85 7.08 18.77 2.88
C HIS A 85 6.24 19.36 4.01
N LYS A 86 5.38 18.56 4.66
CA LYS A 86 4.58 19.01 5.82
C LYS A 86 5.50 19.26 7.02
N SER A 87 6.38 18.31 7.34
CA SER A 87 7.36 18.45 8.42
C SER A 87 8.29 19.65 8.22
N LEU A 88 8.75 19.90 6.99
CA LEU A 88 9.57 21.08 6.67
C LEU A 88 8.79 22.38 6.89
N ARG A 89 7.53 22.44 6.45
CA ARG A 89 6.65 23.62 6.62
C ARG A 89 6.34 23.89 8.10
N ASP A 90 6.15 22.83 8.87
CA ASP A 90 5.87 22.92 10.30
C ASP A 90 7.14 23.06 11.16
N SER A 91 8.31 23.24 10.53
CA SER A 91 9.61 23.41 11.19
C SER A 91 9.99 22.24 12.12
N GLN A 92 9.52 21.03 11.82
CA GLN A 92 9.85 19.81 12.58
C GLN A 92 11.10 19.16 11.98
N ALA A 93 12.28 19.51 12.50
CA ALA A 93 13.57 19.04 11.97
C ALA A 93 13.74 17.52 12.04
N ASP A 94 13.45 16.91 13.20
CA ASP A 94 13.62 15.46 13.40
C ASP A 94 12.71 14.65 12.47
N ALA A 95 11.44 15.06 12.34
CA ALA A 95 10.50 14.42 11.43
C ALA A 95 10.92 14.57 9.96
N SER A 96 11.45 15.74 9.58
CA SER A 96 11.96 15.96 8.23
C SER A 96 13.15 15.04 7.90
N LEU A 97 14.09 14.89 8.84
CA LEU A 97 15.21 13.95 8.69
C LEU A 97 14.72 12.50 8.62
N TYR A 98 13.74 12.13 9.44
CA TYR A 98 13.15 10.79 9.44
C TYR A 98 12.54 10.43 8.08
N TRP A 99 11.69 11.29 7.52
CA TRP A 99 11.04 11.02 6.23
C TRP A 99 12.05 11.00 5.08
N MET A 100 13.05 11.89 5.10
CA MET A 100 14.13 11.87 4.11
C MET A 100 14.93 10.57 4.17
N ALA A 101 15.33 10.12 5.38
CA ALA A 101 16.07 8.87 5.56
C ALA A 101 15.24 7.66 5.11
N ARG A 102 13.94 7.62 5.44
CA ARG A 102 13.02 6.58 4.98
C ARG A 102 12.94 6.49 3.45
N MET A 103 12.93 7.63 2.76
CA MET A 103 12.94 7.65 1.29
C MET A 103 14.26 7.11 0.73
N LEU A 104 15.40 7.52 1.30
CA LEU A 104 16.73 7.05 0.87
C LEU A 104 16.90 5.55 1.08
N GLU A 105 16.55 5.03 2.27
CA GLU A 105 16.58 3.59 2.57
C GLU A 105 15.55 2.82 1.72
N GLY A 106 14.43 3.46 1.36
CA GLY A 106 13.42 2.93 0.45
C GLY A 106 13.86 2.87 -1.01
N GLY A 107 15.05 3.36 -1.35
CA GLY A 107 15.60 3.35 -2.71
C GLY A 107 15.05 4.46 -3.60
N GLU A 108 14.50 5.53 -3.02
CA GLU A 108 14.10 6.71 -3.76
C GLU A 108 15.31 7.37 -4.43
N ASP A 109 15.13 7.92 -5.64
CA ASP A 109 16.19 8.67 -6.34
C ASP A 109 16.59 9.92 -5.51
N PRO A 110 17.84 10.04 -5.02
CA PRO A 110 18.27 11.22 -4.27
C PRO A 110 18.11 12.53 -5.06
N LEU A 111 18.22 12.49 -6.40
CA LEU A 111 17.99 13.66 -7.23
C LEU A 111 16.51 14.09 -7.22
N PHE A 112 15.58 13.15 -7.07
CA PHE A 112 14.16 13.49 -6.89
C PHE A 112 13.95 14.28 -5.60
N ILE A 113 14.52 13.80 -4.48
CA ILE A 113 14.44 14.47 -3.17
C ILE A 113 15.04 15.88 -3.27
N ALA A 114 16.24 16.01 -3.84
CA ALA A 114 16.92 17.30 -4.01
C ALA A 114 16.10 18.30 -4.83
N ARG A 115 15.50 17.87 -5.95
CA ARG A 115 14.62 18.73 -6.77
C ARG A 115 13.42 19.25 -5.98
N ARG A 116 12.85 18.44 -5.10
CA ARG A 116 11.71 18.83 -4.25
C ARG A 116 12.12 19.82 -3.18
N LEU A 117 13.28 19.63 -2.54
CA LEU A 117 13.83 20.58 -1.57
C LEU A 117 14.10 21.96 -2.20
N ILE A 118 14.67 21.99 -3.42
CA ILE A 118 14.91 23.26 -4.13
C ILE A 118 13.59 23.99 -4.41
N ARG A 119 12.54 23.27 -4.85
CA ARG A 119 11.21 23.85 -5.07
C ARG A 119 10.53 24.32 -3.78
N PHE A 120 10.81 23.67 -2.65
CA PHE A 120 10.28 24.11 -1.36
C PHE A 120 10.95 25.41 -0.89
N ALA A 121 12.23 25.62 -1.22
CA ALA A 121 13.01 26.78 -0.81
C ALA A 121 12.80 28.04 -1.67
N SER A 122 12.12 27.92 -2.81
CA SER A 122 11.86 29.01 -3.76
C SER A 122 10.52 29.69 -3.54
#